data_AF-A0A8S9SNX2-F1
#
_entry.id   AF-A0A8S9SNX2-F1
#
_cell.length_a   1.000
_cell.length_b   1.000
_cell.length_c   1.000
_cell.angle_alpha   90.00
_cell.angle_beta   90.00
_cell.angle_gamma   90.00
#
_symmetry.space_group_name_H-M   'P 1'
#
loop_
_entity.id
_entity.type
_entity.pdbx_description
1 polymer ?
#
loop_
_entity_poly.entity_id
_entity_poly.type
_entity_poly.pdbx_seq_one_letter_code
_entity_poly.pdbx_strand_id
1 'polypeptide(L)'
;MVWTKAKVNLALSLVIVFIGISVADLKVGFYSNTCPQAESIVKRVVSGASLSDPNLPAILLRLHFHDCFVEGCDGSILVDNGAISEKFAFGHEGVRGFEIIEAAKAELEAACPGVVSCADIVALAARDAISLANGPAYEVPTGRRDGRVSNLSLAKDMPDVSDSIEILKDKFMRKGLHAKELVLLSGLCLFFFYSLSFMFVWWFRIAQGFWYEV
;
A
#
# COMPACT_ATOMS: atom_id res chain seq x y z
N MET A 1 42.26 34.02 46.35
CA MET A 1 42.57 34.26 44.92
C MET A 1 42.90 32.92 44.30
N VAL A 2 41.89 32.15 43.91
CA VAL A 2 41.34 32.00 42.55
C VAL A 2 42.36 31.75 41.44
N TRP A 3 42.09 30.64 40.71
CA TRP A 3 42.51 30.27 39.34
C TRP A 3 43.78 29.43 39.16
N THR A 4 43.64 28.10 39.27
CA THR A 4 44.30 27.17 38.36
C THR A 4 43.25 26.34 37.62
N LYS A 5 43.13 26.61 36.32
CA LYS A 5 42.39 25.83 35.34
C LYS A 5 43.07 24.46 35.20
N ALA A 6 42.30 23.38 35.25
CA ALA A 6 42.47 22.12 34.52
C ALA A 6 41.85 20.98 35.33
N LYS A 7 40.69 20.50 34.85
CA LYS A 7 40.09 19.17 35.02
C LYS A 7 38.61 19.30 34.65
N VAL A 8 38.34 19.67 33.39
CA VAL A 8 37.01 19.46 32.83
C VAL A 8 37.00 18.02 32.33
N ASN A 9 36.30 17.20 33.09
CA ASN A 9 36.12 15.77 33.00
C ASN A 9 35.99 15.25 31.56
N LEU A 10 36.97 14.44 31.16
CA LEU A 10 36.98 13.59 29.97
C LEU A 10 36.02 12.39 30.14
N ALA A 11 34.79 12.63 30.58
CA ALA A 11 33.87 11.56 30.96
C ALA A 11 32.40 12.00 30.86
N LEU A 12 32.00 12.65 29.76
CA LEU A 12 30.56 12.80 29.45
C LEU A 12 30.31 13.21 27.99
N SER A 13 30.82 12.46 27.02
CA SER A 13 30.34 12.60 25.64
C SER A 13 30.51 11.29 24.88
N LEU A 14 29.69 10.31 25.22
CA LEU A 14 29.38 9.19 24.33
C LEU A 14 28.05 8.55 24.76
N VAL A 15 26.98 9.35 24.81
CA VAL A 15 25.64 8.78 24.64
C VAL A 15 25.52 8.52 23.15
N ILE A 16 25.98 7.33 22.72
CA ILE A 16 25.70 6.81 21.39
C ILE A 16 24.19 6.67 21.32
N VAL A 17 23.56 7.62 20.63
CA VAL A 17 22.20 7.50 20.15
C VAL A 17 22.19 6.33 19.17
N PHE A 18 21.93 5.13 19.67
CA PHE A 18 21.44 4.03 18.85
C PHE A 18 20.00 4.39 18.45
N ILE A 19 19.85 5.29 17.48
CA ILE A 19 18.67 5.23 16.62
C ILE A 19 18.88 3.92 15.84
N GLY A 20 18.30 2.85 16.36
CA GLY A 20 18.16 1.62 15.61
C GLY A 20 17.45 1.99 14.32
N ILE A 21 18.13 1.80 13.18
CA ILE A 21 17.46 1.70 11.90
C ILE A 21 16.64 0.42 12.02
N SER A 22 15.38 0.55 12.45
CA SER A 22 14.45 -0.56 12.43
C SER A 22 14.11 -0.82 10.97
N VAL A 23 14.87 -1.73 10.34
CA VAL A 23 14.40 -2.41 9.14
C VAL A 23 13.21 -3.24 9.61
N ALA A 24 12.00 -2.77 9.31
CA ALA A 24 10.78 -3.51 9.63
C ALA A 24 10.78 -4.76 8.74
N ASP A 25 11.20 -5.89 9.29
CA ASP A 25 11.19 -7.16 8.57
C ASP A 25 9.74 -7.67 8.50
N LEU A 26 9.21 -7.74 7.28
CA LEU A 26 7.85 -8.21 7.04
C LEU A 26 7.81 -9.72 7.23
N LYS A 27 6.85 -10.22 8.00
CA LYS A 27 6.70 -11.67 8.22
C LYS A 27 5.24 -12.09 8.19
N VAL A 28 4.99 -13.30 7.71
CA VAL A 28 3.69 -13.95 7.88
C VAL A 28 3.47 -14.18 9.37
N GLY A 29 2.28 -13.84 9.88
CA GLY A 29 1.98 -13.91 11.30
C GLY A 29 2.67 -12.83 12.15
N PHE A 30 2.93 -11.63 11.62
CA PHE A 30 3.54 -10.54 12.39
C PHE A 30 2.76 -10.23 13.68
N TYR A 31 1.43 -10.25 13.60
CA TYR A 31 0.52 -9.93 14.70
C TYR A 31 0.13 -11.13 15.57
N SER A 32 0.64 -12.33 15.33
CA SER A 32 0.16 -13.56 16.01
C SER A 32 0.26 -13.52 17.53
N ASN A 33 1.18 -12.73 18.10
CA ASN A 33 1.33 -12.57 19.56
C ASN A 33 0.73 -11.28 20.12
N THR A 34 0.55 -10.25 19.28
CA THR A 34 0.15 -8.90 19.72
C THR A 34 -1.31 -8.60 19.41
N CYS A 35 -1.82 -9.08 18.28
CA CYS A 35 -3.22 -9.02 17.89
C CYS A 35 -3.60 -10.27 17.08
N PRO A 36 -3.83 -11.42 17.74
CA PRO A 36 -4.10 -12.70 17.05
C PRO A 36 -5.35 -12.67 16.17
N GLN A 37 -6.29 -11.76 16.44
CA GLN A 37 -7.53 -11.58 15.68
C GLN A 37 -7.39 -10.58 14.54
N ALA A 38 -6.19 -10.05 14.24
CA ALA A 38 -6.03 -8.98 13.27
C ALA A 38 -6.55 -9.37 11.87
N GLU A 39 -6.08 -10.49 11.33
CA GLU A 39 -6.50 -10.95 10.00
C GLU A 39 -7.98 -11.37 9.96
N SER A 40 -8.49 -11.98 11.03
CA SER A 40 -9.90 -12.41 11.08
C SER A 40 -10.87 -11.23 11.13
N ILE A 41 -10.50 -10.15 11.82
CA ILE A 41 -11.27 -8.90 11.86
C ILE A 41 -11.30 -8.26 10.47
N VAL A 42 -10.14 -8.06 9.82
CA VAL A 42 -10.08 -7.46 8.47
C VAL A 42 -10.90 -8.29 7.48
N LYS A 43 -10.71 -9.61 7.48
CA LYS A 43 -11.45 -10.51 6.59
C LYS A 43 -12.96 -10.41 6.80
N ARG A 44 -13.43 -10.34 8.04
CA ARG A 44 -14.86 -10.21 8.35
C ARG A 44 -15.43 -8.89 7.84
N VAL A 45 -14.75 -7.78 8.06
CA VAL A 45 -15.19 -6.45 7.59
C VAL A 45 -15.28 -6.43 6.06
N VAL A 46 -14.23 -6.90 5.37
CA VAL A 46 -14.18 -6.94 3.91
C VAL A 46 -15.26 -7.87 3.35
N SER A 47 -15.44 -9.05 3.93
CA SER A 47 -16.47 -10.01 3.51
C SER A 47 -17.88 -9.45 3.70
N GLY A 48 -18.12 -8.77 4.83
CA GLY A 48 -19.41 -8.12 5.11
C GLY A 48 -19.72 -7.00 4.12
N ALA A 49 -18.75 -6.14 3.84
CA ALA A 49 -18.92 -5.04 2.89
C ALA A 49 -19.12 -5.52 1.45
N SER A 50 -18.50 -6.64 1.07
CA SER A 50 -18.65 -7.23 -0.26
C SER A 50 -20.06 -7.76 -0.55
N LEU A 51 -20.89 -7.98 0.48
CA LEU A 51 -22.30 -8.34 0.30
C LEU A 51 -23.13 -7.17 -0.26
N SER A 52 -22.70 -5.93 -0.03
CA SER A 52 -23.39 -4.72 -0.47
C SER A 52 -22.85 -4.16 -1.78
N ASP A 53 -21.54 -4.31 -2.07
CA ASP A 53 -20.94 -3.92 -3.35
C ASP A 53 -20.16 -5.10 -3.97
N PRO A 54 -20.67 -5.74 -5.04
CA PRO A 54 -19.96 -6.83 -5.71
C PRO A 54 -18.65 -6.38 -6.39
N ASN A 55 -18.45 -5.07 -6.59
CA ASN A 55 -17.19 -4.54 -7.13
C ASN A 55 -16.13 -4.29 -6.04
N LEU A 56 -16.46 -4.51 -4.75
CA LEU A 56 -15.54 -4.22 -3.65
C LEU A 56 -14.17 -4.89 -3.81
N PRO A 57 -14.05 -6.16 -4.28
CA PRO A 57 -12.74 -6.75 -4.52
C PRO A 57 -11.85 -5.92 -5.45
N ALA A 58 -12.42 -5.41 -6.54
CA ALA A 58 -11.73 -4.55 -7.50
C ALA A 58 -11.26 -3.25 -6.85
N ILE A 59 -12.14 -2.65 -6.04
CA ILE A 59 -11.91 -1.38 -5.35
C ILE A 59 -10.74 -1.50 -4.38
N LEU A 60 -10.72 -2.55 -3.55
CA LEU A 60 -9.68 -2.75 -2.55
C LEU A 60 -8.33 -3.12 -3.18
N LEU A 61 -8.34 -3.91 -4.26
CA LEU A 61 -7.12 -4.18 -5.03
C LEU A 61 -6.54 -2.92 -5.65
N ARG A 62 -7.41 -2.07 -6.23
CA ARG A 62 -7.00 -0.78 -6.75
C ARG A 62 -6.44 0.11 -5.64
N LEU A 63 -7.11 0.19 -4.49
CA LEU A 63 -6.62 0.96 -3.35
C LEU A 63 -5.20 0.52 -2.94
N HIS A 64 -4.95 -0.79 -2.83
CA HIS A 64 -3.64 -1.31 -2.48
C HIS A 64 -2.56 -1.02 -3.53
N PHE A 65 -2.89 -1.15 -4.82
CA PHE A 65 -1.97 -0.78 -5.90
C PHE A 65 -1.60 0.71 -5.82
N HIS A 66 -2.60 1.59 -5.66
CA HIS A 66 -2.38 3.03 -5.61
C HIS A 66 -1.55 3.46 -4.40
N ASP A 67 -1.76 2.83 -3.23
CA ASP A 67 -0.91 3.03 -2.05
C ASP A 67 0.54 2.63 -2.36
N CYS A 68 0.77 1.38 -2.75
CA CYS A 68 2.12 0.85 -2.98
C CYS A 68 2.91 1.58 -4.08
N PHE A 69 2.23 2.18 -5.06
CA PHE A 69 2.90 2.86 -6.16
C PHE A 69 3.41 4.26 -5.78
N VAL A 70 2.90 4.87 -4.71
CA VAL A 70 3.32 6.19 -4.21
C VAL A 70 4.12 6.02 -2.94
N GLU A 71 5.42 6.34 -2.97
CA GLU A 71 6.37 6.17 -1.82
C GLU A 71 6.46 4.78 -1.14
N GLY A 72 5.67 3.80 -1.57
CA GLY A 72 5.68 2.42 -1.07
C GLY A 72 4.37 2.05 -0.38
N CYS A 73 4.26 0.80 0.08
CA CYS A 73 3.05 0.34 0.78
C CYS A 73 3.06 0.81 2.24
N ASP A 74 2.77 2.08 2.47
CA ASP A 74 2.83 2.70 3.80
C ASP A 74 1.49 3.31 4.25
N GLY A 75 0.41 3.18 3.49
CA GLY A 75 -0.88 3.74 3.86
C GLY A 75 -0.94 5.26 3.75
N SER A 76 0.02 5.95 3.11
CA SER A 76 0.02 7.40 2.91
C SER A 76 -1.24 7.90 2.21
N ILE A 77 -1.86 7.07 1.39
CA ILE A 77 -3.12 7.38 0.68
C ILE A 77 -4.30 7.62 1.62
N LEU A 78 -4.21 7.08 2.83
CA LEU A 78 -5.24 7.20 3.87
C LEU A 78 -5.04 8.45 4.72
N VAL A 79 -3.89 9.12 4.63
CA VAL A 79 -3.56 10.28 5.45
C VAL A 79 -4.23 11.54 4.90
N ASP A 80 -5.10 12.14 5.71
CA ASP A 80 -5.73 13.41 5.39
C ASP A 80 -4.86 14.59 5.84
N ASN A 81 -4.19 15.22 4.87
CA ASN A 81 -3.46 16.48 5.03
C ASN A 81 -4.23 17.68 4.44
N GLY A 82 -5.56 17.60 4.38
CA GLY A 82 -6.40 18.60 3.75
C GLY A 82 -6.16 18.67 2.23
N ALA A 83 -6.13 19.88 1.68
CA ALA A 83 -6.09 20.10 0.23
C ALA A 83 -4.84 19.56 -0.49
N ILE A 84 -3.79 19.17 0.24
CA ILE A 84 -2.55 18.63 -0.32
C ILE A 84 -2.43 17.11 -0.21
N SER A 85 -3.43 16.41 0.36
CA SER A 85 -3.41 14.95 0.47
C SER A 85 -3.28 14.30 -0.91
N GLU A 86 -2.48 13.24 -1.01
CA GLU A 86 -2.31 12.48 -2.26
C GLU A 86 -3.62 11.90 -2.79
N LYS A 87 -4.60 11.69 -1.90
CA LYS A 87 -5.95 11.24 -2.22
C LYS A 87 -6.65 12.12 -3.26
N PHE A 88 -6.27 13.41 -3.35
CA PHE A 88 -6.82 14.36 -4.33
C PHE A 88 -5.99 14.51 -5.60
N ALA A 89 -4.91 13.75 -5.76
CA ALA A 89 -4.10 13.82 -6.96
C ALA A 89 -4.85 13.20 -8.14
N PHE A 90 -4.59 13.72 -9.35
CA PHE A 90 -5.18 13.22 -10.58
C PHE A 90 -4.99 11.70 -10.75
N GLY A 91 -3.80 11.19 -10.40
CA GLY A 91 -3.49 9.77 -10.45
C GLY A 91 -4.31 8.89 -9.50
N HIS A 92 -5.03 9.44 -8.52
CA HIS A 92 -5.91 8.70 -7.60
C HIS A 92 -7.40 8.91 -7.91
N GLU A 93 -7.75 9.54 -9.05
CA GLU A 93 -9.13 9.81 -9.40
C GLU A 93 -9.98 8.52 -9.41
N GLY A 94 -11.08 8.53 -8.65
CA GLY A 94 -11.99 7.40 -8.54
C GLY A 94 -11.51 6.24 -7.65
N VAL A 95 -10.39 6.36 -6.93
CA VAL A 95 -10.04 5.41 -5.87
C VAL A 95 -11.12 5.46 -4.78
N ARG A 96 -11.54 4.30 -4.28
CA ARG A 96 -12.61 4.11 -3.29
C ARG A 96 -12.18 3.07 -2.24
N GLY A 97 -13.02 2.78 -1.26
CA GLY A 97 -12.78 1.74 -0.25
C GLY A 97 -12.09 2.23 1.02
N PHE A 98 -11.83 3.54 1.12
CA PHE A 98 -11.28 4.18 2.32
C PHE A 98 -12.11 3.87 3.57
N GLU A 99 -13.44 3.94 3.42
CA GLU A 99 -14.41 3.67 4.47
C GLU A 99 -14.35 2.24 5.01
N ILE A 100 -13.96 1.27 4.18
CA ILE A 100 -13.81 -0.13 4.58
C ILE A 100 -12.54 -0.32 5.39
N ILE A 101 -11.45 0.36 4.99
CA ILE A 101 -10.19 0.38 5.75
C ILE A 101 -10.38 1.07 7.10
N GLU A 102 -11.10 2.20 7.13
CA GLU A 102 -11.44 2.92 8.36
C GLU A 102 -12.32 2.07 9.29
N ALA A 103 -13.32 1.36 8.76
CA ALA A 103 -14.15 0.46 9.55
C ALA A 103 -13.33 -0.70 10.15
N ALA A 104 -12.46 -1.33 9.35
CA ALA A 104 -11.56 -2.37 9.83
C ALA A 104 -10.61 -1.83 10.90
N LYS A 105 -10.05 -0.63 10.69
CA LYS A 105 -9.18 0.03 11.66
C LYS A 105 -9.91 0.32 12.97
N ALA A 106 -11.15 0.80 12.93
CA ALA A 106 -11.93 1.07 14.14
C ALA A 106 -12.18 -0.21 14.97
N GLU A 107 -12.51 -1.32 14.32
CA GLU A 107 -12.69 -2.61 15.01
C GLU A 107 -11.37 -3.15 15.56
N LEU A 108 -10.26 -3.00 14.83
CA LEU A 108 -8.92 -3.38 15.28
C LEU A 108 -8.47 -2.54 16.47
N GLU A 109 -8.70 -1.23 16.47
CA GLU A 109 -8.37 -0.36 17.60
C GLU A 109 -9.20 -0.69 18.84
N ALA A 110 -10.44 -1.16 18.67
CA ALA A 110 -11.25 -1.65 19.79
C ALA A 110 -10.72 -2.97 20.38
N ALA A 111 -10.12 -3.84 19.54
CA ALA A 111 -9.60 -5.14 19.96
C ALA A 111 -8.15 -5.10 20.46
N CYS A 112 -7.29 -4.32 19.79
CA CYS A 112 -5.85 -4.24 20.01
C CYS A 112 -5.32 -2.82 19.71
N PRO A 113 -5.49 -1.86 20.64
CA PRO A 113 -5.19 -0.46 20.40
C PRO A 113 -3.73 -0.20 20.00
N GLY A 114 -3.53 0.57 18.93
CA GLY A 114 -2.22 1.03 18.47
C GLY A 114 -1.29 -0.08 17.95
N VAL A 115 -1.81 -1.27 17.66
CA VAL A 115 -0.99 -2.43 17.26
C VAL A 115 -0.87 -2.55 15.75
N VAL A 116 -2.01 -2.58 15.03
CA VAL A 116 -2.06 -2.90 13.60
C VAL A 116 -1.99 -1.63 12.76
N SER A 117 -1.05 -1.55 11.82
CA SER A 117 -0.89 -0.41 10.92
C SER A 117 -2.00 -0.36 9.86
N CYS A 118 -2.35 0.84 9.43
CA CYS A 118 -3.27 1.05 8.31
C CYS A 118 -2.72 0.47 7.00
N ALA A 119 -1.40 0.57 6.79
CA ALA A 119 -0.71 -0.03 5.65
C ALA A 119 -0.93 -1.56 5.56
N ASP A 120 -0.86 -2.28 6.68
CA ASP A 120 -1.14 -3.72 6.69
C ASP A 120 -2.63 -4.03 6.52
N ILE A 121 -3.53 -3.17 7.01
CA ILE A 121 -4.97 -3.34 6.77
C ILE A 121 -5.27 -3.27 5.27
N VAL A 122 -4.67 -2.34 4.54
CA VAL A 122 -4.80 -2.24 3.07
C VAL A 122 -4.31 -3.52 2.38
N ALA A 123 -3.14 -4.03 2.78
CA ALA A 123 -2.57 -5.25 2.20
C ALA A 123 -3.42 -6.51 2.50
N LEU A 124 -3.90 -6.65 3.73
CA LEU A 124 -4.79 -7.75 4.14
C LEU A 124 -6.14 -7.66 3.42
N ALA A 125 -6.70 -6.46 3.29
CA ALA A 125 -7.95 -6.23 2.58
C ALA A 125 -7.84 -6.62 1.09
N ALA A 126 -6.70 -6.35 0.45
CA ALA A 126 -6.44 -6.79 -0.92
C ALA A 126 -6.36 -8.32 -1.06
N ARG A 127 -5.73 -9.02 -0.09
CA ARG A 127 -5.73 -10.50 -0.06
C ARG A 127 -7.12 -11.06 0.08
N ASP A 128 -7.91 -10.51 1.01
CA ASP A 128 -9.27 -10.96 1.26
C ASP A 128 -10.17 -10.67 0.05
N ALA A 129 -9.98 -9.53 -0.63
CA ALA A 129 -10.61 -9.22 -1.91
C ALA A 129 -10.32 -10.27 -2.99
N ILE A 130 -9.06 -10.68 -3.17
CA ILE A 130 -8.69 -11.74 -4.12
C ILE A 130 -9.39 -13.05 -3.76
N SER A 131 -9.42 -13.41 -2.48
CA SER A 131 -10.12 -14.61 -2.02
C SER A 131 -11.62 -14.58 -2.31
N LEU A 132 -12.28 -13.43 -2.16
CA LEU A 132 -13.70 -13.24 -2.48
C LEU A 132 -13.98 -13.32 -3.99
N ALA A 133 -12.99 -12.97 -4.81
CA ALA A 133 -13.04 -13.08 -6.25
C ALA A 133 -12.71 -14.48 -6.80
N ASN A 134 -12.63 -15.50 -5.93
CA ASN A 134 -12.15 -16.85 -6.27
C ASN A 134 -10.72 -16.88 -6.85
N GLY A 135 -9.89 -15.91 -6.48
CA GLY A 135 -8.47 -15.90 -6.82
C GLY A 135 -7.64 -16.87 -5.97
N PRO A 136 -6.34 -16.99 -6.25
CA PRO A 136 -5.46 -17.89 -5.51
C PRO A 136 -5.29 -17.44 -4.07
N ALA A 137 -5.23 -18.40 -3.15
CA ALA A 137 -4.85 -18.14 -1.78
C ALA A 137 -3.34 -17.90 -1.67
N TYR A 138 -2.95 -16.86 -0.95
CA TYR A 138 -1.56 -16.56 -0.64
C TYR A 138 -1.47 -15.89 0.74
N GLU A 139 -0.32 -16.07 1.38
CA GLU A 139 -0.01 -15.45 2.67
C GLU A 139 0.53 -14.04 2.47
N VAL A 140 0.13 -13.10 3.33
CA VAL A 140 0.61 -11.70 3.28
C VAL A 140 1.59 -11.48 4.42
N PRO A 141 2.87 -11.18 4.12
CA PRO A 141 3.79 -10.67 5.11
C PRO A 141 3.26 -9.34 5.67
N THR A 142 3.13 -9.25 6.99
CA THR A 142 2.68 -8.05 7.72
C THR A 142 3.83 -7.47 8.55
N GLY A 143 3.64 -6.28 9.08
CA GLY A 143 4.66 -5.49 9.81
C GLY A 143 4.96 -4.13 9.16
N ARG A 144 4.20 -3.71 8.14
CA ARG A 144 4.33 -2.38 7.53
C ARG A 144 4.06 -1.29 8.56
N ARG A 145 4.64 -0.11 8.38
CA ARG A 145 4.45 1.05 9.25
C ARG A 145 3.75 2.14 8.46
N ASP A 146 2.90 2.90 9.15
CA ASP A 146 2.14 3.97 8.52
C ASP A 146 3.04 5.15 8.12
N GLY A 147 2.92 5.56 6.87
CA GLY A 147 3.49 6.76 6.30
C GLY A 147 2.96 8.01 7.01
N ARG A 148 3.79 9.04 7.11
CA ARG A 148 3.42 10.33 7.72
C ARG A 148 3.35 11.47 6.71
N VAL A 149 3.70 11.19 5.47
CA VAL A 149 3.80 12.18 4.41
C VAL A 149 2.80 11.77 3.33
N SER A 150 1.85 12.65 3.05
CA SER A 150 0.89 12.50 1.96
C SER A 150 0.87 13.82 1.19
N ASN A 151 1.19 13.75 -0.10
CA ASN A 151 1.35 14.93 -0.94
C ASN A 151 0.97 14.65 -2.41
N LEU A 152 0.16 15.52 -2.99
CA LEU A 152 -0.22 15.51 -4.42
C LEU A 152 0.94 15.29 -5.39
N SER A 153 2.12 15.84 -5.09
CA SER A 153 3.28 15.76 -5.97
C SER A 153 3.91 14.38 -6.06
N LEU A 154 3.74 13.54 -5.03
CA LEU A 154 4.28 12.18 -4.98
C LEU A 154 3.50 11.23 -5.91
N ALA A 155 2.22 11.51 -6.13
CA ALA A 155 1.36 10.74 -7.01
C ALA A 155 1.47 11.13 -8.52
N LYS A 156 2.41 12.01 -8.88
CA LYS A 156 2.59 12.45 -10.28
C LYS A 156 3.14 11.35 -11.20
N ASP A 157 3.93 10.43 -10.65
CA ASP A 157 4.54 9.33 -11.39
C ASP A 157 3.61 8.11 -11.55
N MET A 158 2.33 8.23 -11.15
CA MET A 158 1.35 7.17 -11.33
C MET A 158 1.25 6.74 -12.81
N PRO A 159 1.06 5.44 -13.09
CA PRO A 159 0.85 4.96 -14.45
C PRO A 159 -0.46 5.51 -14.99
N ASP A 160 -0.41 6.06 -16.20
CA ASP A 160 -1.57 6.61 -16.89
C ASP A 160 -1.95 5.73 -18.10
N VAL A 161 -3.23 5.74 -18.47
CA VAL A 161 -3.73 4.99 -19.63
C VAL A 161 -3.16 5.50 -20.96
N SER A 162 -2.67 6.74 -20.99
CA SER A 162 -2.04 7.38 -22.14
C SER A 162 -0.52 7.15 -22.21
N ASP A 163 0.09 6.56 -21.18
CA ASP A 163 1.52 6.22 -21.20
C ASP A 163 1.84 5.18 -22.27
N SER A 164 3.02 5.31 -22.89
CA SER A 164 3.56 4.27 -23.76
C SER A 164 4.04 3.07 -22.95
N ILE A 165 4.24 1.93 -23.59
CA ILE A 165 4.67 0.69 -22.92
C ILE A 165 6.07 0.85 -22.33
N GLU A 166 6.94 1.61 -22.98
CA GLU A 166 8.29 1.91 -22.51
C GLU A 166 8.25 2.76 -21.23
N ILE A 167 7.35 3.75 -21.17
CA ILE A 167 7.14 4.57 -19.98
C ILE A 167 6.57 3.72 -18.83
N LEU A 168 5.61 2.84 -19.12
CA LEU A 168 5.04 1.92 -18.13
C LEU A 168 6.10 0.97 -17.58
N LYS A 169 6.94 0.39 -18.46
CA LYS A 169 8.06 -0.46 -18.04
C LYS A 169 9.01 0.29 -17.12
N ASP A 170 9.39 1.52 -17.47
CA ASP A 170 10.28 2.34 -16.63
C ASP A 170 9.66 2.66 -15.26
N LYS A 171 8.39 3.10 -15.23
CA LYS A 171 7.66 3.35 -13.98
C LYS A 171 7.63 2.11 -13.07
N PHE A 172 7.33 0.93 -13.63
CA PHE A 172 7.28 -0.32 -12.87
C PHE A 172 8.68 -0.76 -12.41
N MET A 173 9.70 -0.64 -13.26
CA MET A 173 11.07 -0.96 -12.88
C MET A 173 11.59 -0.08 -11.74
N ARG A 174 11.22 1.21 -11.71
CA ARG A 174 11.53 2.12 -10.58
C ARG A 174 10.89 1.67 -9.27
N LYS A 175 9.85 0.83 -9.32
CA LYS A 175 9.19 0.19 -8.17
C LYS A 175 9.68 -1.24 -7.91
N GLY A 176 10.72 -1.68 -8.61
CA GLY A 176 11.27 -3.03 -8.49
C GLY A 176 10.41 -4.13 -9.13
N LEU A 177 9.48 -3.75 -10.02
CA LEU A 177 8.61 -4.66 -10.74
C LEU A 177 9.11 -4.85 -12.17
N HIS A 178 9.17 -6.09 -12.65
CA HIS A 178 9.55 -6.36 -14.03
C HIS A 178 8.36 -6.30 -14.98
N ALA A 179 8.68 -6.44 -16.26
CA ALA A 179 7.72 -6.37 -17.35
C ALA A 179 6.64 -7.48 -17.25
N LYS A 180 6.93 -8.62 -16.61
CA LYS A 180 5.94 -9.67 -16.35
C LYS A 180 4.89 -9.23 -15.32
N GLU A 181 5.32 -8.53 -14.27
CA GLU A 181 4.44 -7.98 -13.24
C GLU A 181 3.58 -6.84 -13.78
N LEU A 182 4.11 -6.03 -14.71
CA LEU A 182 3.29 -5.08 -15.46
C LEU A 182 2.14 -5.80 -16.16
N VAL A 183 2.42 -6.86 -16.93
CA VAL A 183 1.36 -7.65 -17.61
C VAL A 183 0.42 -8.29 -16.58
N LEU A 184 0.92 -8.86 -15.49
CA LEU A 184 0.06 -9.50 -14.50
C LEU A 184 -0.89 -8.50 -13.82
N LEU A 185 -0.35 -7.36 -13.38
CA LEU A 185 -1.10 -6.33 -12.65
C LEU A 185 -2.07 -5.57 -13.57
N SER A 186 -1.71 -5.36 -14.83
CA SER A 186 -2.63 -4.80 -15.83
C SER A 186 -3.80 -5.76 -16.15
N GLY A 187 -3.58 -7.08 -16.05
CA GLY A 187 -4.58 -8.10 -16.38
C GLY A 187 -5.64 -8.25 -15.30
N LEU A 188 -5.28 -8.06 -14.03
CA LEU A 188 -6.22 -8.00 -12.92
C LEU A 188 -7.27 -6.91 -13.14
N CYS A 189 -6.87 -5.78 -13.73
CA CYS A 189 -7.78 -4.69 -14.06
C CYS A 189 -8.93 -5.15 -14.98
N LEU A 190 -8.65 -6.01 -15.98
CA LEU A 190 -9.68 -6.54 -16.89
C LEU A 190 -10.65 -7.54 -16.24
N PHE A 191 -10.17 -8.37 -15.31
CA PHE A 191 -11.00 -9.38 -14.66
C PHE A 191 -12.08 -8.76 -13.76
N PHE A 192 -11.80 -7.58 -13.22
CA PHE A 192 -12.63 -6.93 -12.22
C PHE A 192 -13.57 -5.85 -12.79
N PHE A 193 -13.25 -5.27 -13.94
CA PHE A 193 -14.06 -4.23 -14.58
C PHE A 193 -14.57 -4.70 -15.94
N TYR A 194 -15.67 -5.46 -15.94
CA TYR A 194 -16.38 -5.83 -17.18
C TYR A 194 -17.07 -4.65 -17.90
N SER A 195 -16.88 -3.39 -17.47
CA SER A 195 -17.69 -2.25 -17.97
C SER A 195 -16.93 -0.97 -18.30
N LEU A 196 -15.66 -1.04 -18.70
CA LEU A 196 -14.99 0.14 -19.27
C LEU A 196 -14.29 -0.20 -20.58
N SER A 197 -14.90 0.19 -21.70
CA SER A 197 -14.36 0.07 -23.07
C SER A 197 -12.94 0.65 -23.22
N PHE A 198 -12.53 1.55 -22.33
CA PHE A 198 -11.19 2.15 -22.30
C PHE A 198 -10.10 1.19 -21.78
N MET A 199 -10.43 0.28 -20.86
CA MET A 199 -9.45 -0.65 -20.27
C MET A 199 -9.11 -1.83 -21.18
N PHE A 200 -10.04 -2.23 -22.04
CA PHE A 200 -9.80 -3.25 -23.07
C PHE A 200 -8.72 -2.77 -24.06
N VAL A 201 -8.75 -1.48 -24.41
CA VAL A 201 -7.74 -0.84 -25.29
C VAL A 201 -6.38 -0.79 -24.60
N TRP A 202 -6.33 -0.49 -23.30
CA TRP A 202 -5.09 -0.46 -22.51
C TRP A 202 -4.42 -1.84 -22.42
N TRP A 203 -5.18 -2.89 -22.12
CA TRP A 203 -4.66 -4.27 -22.14
C TRP A 203 -4.18 -4.71 -23.52
N PHE A 204 -4.96 -4.43 -24.56
CA PHE A 204 -4.60 -4.81 -25.92
C PHE A 204 -3.29 -4.15 -26.34
N ARG A 205 -3.07 -2.89 -25.98
CA ARG A 205 -1.78 -2.20 -26.20
C ARG A 205 -0.63 -2.86 -25.44
N ILE A 206 -0.77 -3.10 -24.13
CA ILE A 206 0.27 -3.76 -23.32
C ILE A 206 0.60 -5.14 -23.86
N ALA A 207 -0.41 -5.95 -24.19
CA ALA A 207 -0.20 -7.26 -24.78
C ALA A 207 0.55 -7.14 -26.12
N GLN A 208 0.08 -6.27 -27.03
CA GLN A 208 0.71 -6.11 -28.34
C GLN A 208 2.19 -5.74 -28.24
N GLY A 209 2.58 -4.68 -27.51
CA GLY A 209 3.99 -4.29 -27.43
C GLY A 209 4.88 -5.27 -26.66
N PHE A 210 4.31 -6.20 -25.89
CA PHE A 210 5.08 -7.27 -25.27
C PHE A 210 5.41 -8.40 -26.26
N TRP A 211 4.45 -8.81 -27.09
CA TRP A 211 4.62 -9.89 -28.08
C TRP A 211 5.58 -9.54 -29.22
N TYR A 212 5.92 -8.26 -29.42
CA TYR A 212 6.92 -7.84 -30.43
C TYR A 212 8.35 -7.72 -29.86
N GLU A 213 8.55 -7.89 -28.55
CA GLU A 213 9.87 -7.81 -27.90
C GLU A 213 10.35 -9.13 -27.26
N VAL A 214 9.58 -10.22 -27.38
CA VAL A 214 9.98 -11.61 -27.07
C VAL A 214 10.08 -12.43 -28.34
#